data_AF-A0AAD6RX75-F1
#
_entry.id   AF-A0AAD6RX75-F1
#
_cell.length_a   1.000
_cell.length_b   1.000
_cell.length_c   1.000
_cell.angle_alpha   90.00
_cell.angle_beta   90.00
_cell.angle_gamma   90.00
#
_symmetry.space_group_name_H-M   'P 1'
#
loop_
_entity.id
_entity.type
_entity.pdbx_description
1 polymer ?
#
loop_
_entity_poly.entity_id
_entity_poly.type
_entity_poly.pdbx_seq_one_letter_code
_entity_poly.pdbx_strand_id
1 'polypeptide(L)' 'SSNGYAFLAIIAHYITNDGRLEEMLIDFREILGEHSGENMADAVWETLKKYGLDNGQASVRVDIRALL' A
#
# COMPACT_ATOMS: atom_id res chain seq x y z
N SER A 1 3.94 -17.21 10.93
CA SER A 1 3.22 -16.96 12.19
C SER A 1 1.85 -17.60 12.08
N SER A 2 1.43 -18.41 13.06
CA SER A 2 0.27 -19.33 12.99
C SER A 2 -1.01 -18.71 13.56
N ASN A 3 -1.39 -17.54 13.05
CA ASN A 3 -2.65 -16.88 13.38
C ASN A 3 -3.47 -16.53 12.13
N GLY A 4 -3.29 -17.24 11.01
CA GLY A 4 -4.24 -17.36 9.87
C GLY A 4 -4.70 -16.09 9.13
N TYR A 5 -4.41 -14.91 9.67
CA TYR A 5 -4.88 -13.61 9.25
C TYR A 5 -3.68 -12.66 9.21
N ALA A 6 -3.31 -12.17 8.04
CA ALA A 6 -2.47 -10.98 7.92
C ALA A 6 -3.24 -9.85 7.27
N PHE A 7 -3.01 -8.65 7.77
CA PHE A 7 -3.55 -7.45 7.19
C PHE A 7 -2.41 -6.62 6.59
N LEU A 8 -2.67 -6.08 5.40
CA LEU A 8 -1.78 -5.16 4.73
C LEU A 8 -2.42 -3.79 4.72
N ALA A 9 -1.75 -2.83 5.37
CA ALA A 9 -2.05 -1.41 5.24
C ALA A 9 -1.10 -0.80 4.22
N ILE A 10 -1.65 -0.09 3.24
CA ILE A 10 -0.89 0.60 2.20
C ILE A 10 -1.09 2.10 2.44
N ILE A 11 0.00 2.81 2.70
CA ILE A 11 -0.01 4.23 3.06
C ILE A 11 0.77 5.01 2.01
N ALA A 12 0.12 5.99 1.40
CA ALA A 12 0.76 6.94 0.51
C ALA A 12 1.31 8.13 1.32
N HIS A 13 2.56 8.49 1.04
CA HIS A 13 3.22 9.71 1.50
C HIS A 13 3.41 10.62 0.29
N TYR A 14 2.93 11.84 0.38
CA TYR A 14 3.04 12.81 -0.71
C TYR A 14 3.28 14.22 -0.17
N ILE A 15 3.85 15.05 -1.04
CA ILE A 15 4.02 16.47 -0.76
C ILE A 15 2.88 17.24 -1.42
N THR A 16 2.18 18.05 -0.64
CA THR A 16 1.11 18.93 -1.12
C THR A 16 1.68 20.14 -1.86
N ASN A 17 0.81 20.89 -2.56
CA ASN A 17 1.23 22.09 -3.28
C ASN A 17 1.81 23.20 -2.39
N ASP A 18 1.50 23.20 -1.09
CA ASP A 18 2.08 24.09 -0.08
C ASP A 18 3.33 23.51 0.59
N GLY A 19 3.87 22.40 0.08
CA GLY A 19 5.15 21.83 0.52
C GLY A 19 5.06 21.01 1.81
N ARG A 20 3.87 20.57 2.22
CA ARG A 20 3.69 19.76 3.42
C ARG A 20 3.75 18.27 3.09
N LEU A 21 4.45 17.50 3.92
CA LEU A 21 4.37 16.04 3.89
C LEU A 21 3.07 15.60 4.54
N GLU A 22 2.25 14.88 3.79
CA GLU A 22 0.99 14.30 4.25
C GLU A 22 0.99 12.79 4.06
N GLU A 23 0.24 12.09 4.91
CA GLU A 23 0.09 10.63 4.89
C GLU A 23 -1.38 10.27 4.69
N MET A 24 -1.65 9.30 3.83
CA MET A 24 -3.00 8.82 3.54
C MET A 24 -3.04 7.30 3.46
N LEU A 25 -3.90 6.68 4.27
CA LEU A 25 -4.24 5.27 4.11
C LEU A 25 -5.02 5.08 2.82
N ILE A 26 -4.39 4.45 1.81
CA ILE A 26 -5.02 4.25 0.50
C ILE A 26 -5.69 2.88 0.40
N ASP A 27 -5.24 1.91 1.20
CA ASP A 27 -5.91 0.63 1.31
C ASP A 27 -5.59 -0.13 2.60
N PHE A 28 -6.55 -0.98 3.00
CA PHE A 28 -6.43 -1.88 4.13
C PHE A 28 -7.15 -3.18 3.78
N ARG A 29 -6.40 -4.26 3.59
CA ARG A 29 -6.97 -5.55 3.17
C ARG A 29 -6.31 -6.74 3.86
N GLU A 30 -7.07 -7.81 3.99
CA GLU A 30 -6.54 -9.11 4.38
C GLU A 30 -5.71 -9.72 3.24
N ILE A 31 -4.55 -10.29 3.56
CA ILE A 31 -3.75 -11.10 2.65
C ILE A 31 -4.18 -12.55 2.81
N LEU A 32 -5.00 -13.02 1.86
CA LEU A 32 -5.48 -14.39 1.84
C LEU A 32 -4.38 -15.33 1.33
N GLY A 33 -4.13 -16.42 2.06
CA GLY A 33 -3.15 -17.44 1.68
C GLY A 33 -1.79 -17.26 2.34
N GLU A 34 -0.73 -17.75 1.69
CA GLU A 34 0.62 -17.63 2.24
C GLU A 34 1.04 -16.15 2.29
N HIS A 35 1.56 -15.68 3.42
CA HIS A 35 2.02 -14.29 3.58
C HIS A 35 3.37 -14.07 2.88
N SER A 36 3.47 -14.50 1.62
CA SER A 36 4.65 -14.37 0.78
C SER A 36 4.82 -12.91 0.33
N GLY A 37 6.07 -12.55 0.01
CA GLY A 37 6.36 -11.24 -0.58
C GLY A 37 5.62 -10.98 -1.88
N GLU A 38 5.37 -12.03 -2.67
CA GLU A 38 4.64 -11.96 -3.94
C GLU A 38 3.16 -11.57 -3.74
N ASN A 39 2.46 -12.24 -2.81
CA ASN A 39 1.06 -11.90 -2.52
C ASN A 39 0.89 -10.47 -2.00
N MET A 40 1.86 -10.00 -1.20
CA MET A 40 1.88 -8.61 -0.75
C MET A 40 2.18 -7.63 -1.90
N ALA A 41 3.10 -7.97 -2.80
CA ALA A 41 3.43 -7.14 -3.95
C ALA A 41 2.24 -7.01 -4.92
N ASP A 42 1.53 -8.11 -5.19
CA ASP A 42 0.32 -8.11 -6.01
C ASP A 42 -0.78 -7.25 -5.39
N ALA A 43 -1.01 -7.37 -4.08
CA ALA A 43 -1.96 -6.53 -3.35
C ALA A 43 -1.64 -5.03 -3.49
N VAL A 44 -0.36 -4.68 -3.43
CA VAL A 44 0.11 -3.30 -3.63
C VAL A 44 -0.10 -2.85 -5.06
N TRP A 45 0.30 -3.66 -6.04
CA TRP A 45 0.18 -3.32 -7.46
C TRP A 45 -1.26 -3.07 -7.88
N GLU A 46 -2.19 -3.92 -7.43
CA GLU A 46 -3.62 -3.73 -7.68
C GLU A 46 -4.18 -2.47 -7.01
N THR A 47 -3.65 -2.10 -5.84
CA THR A 47 -3.97 -0.83 -5.19
C THR A 47 -3.50 0.36 -6.01
N LEU A 48 -2.25 0.33 -6.51
CA LEU A 48 -1.71 1.42 -7.33
C LEU A 48 -2.52 1.63 -8.61
N LYS A 49 -2.88 0.55 -9.32
CA LYS A 49 -3.75 0.62 -10.51
C LYS A 49 -5.11 1.21 -10.20
N LYS A 50 -5.75 0.79 -9.10
CA LYS A 50 -7.09 1.29 -8.68
C LYS A 50 -7.11 2.81 -8.55
N TYR A 51 -6.01 3.41 -8.08
CA TYR A 51 -5.88 4.86 -7.92
C TYR A 51 -5.12 5.55 -9.07
N GLY A 52 -4.75 4.83 -10.13
CA GLY A 52 -4.01 5.38 -11.27
C GLY A 52 -2.59 5.85 -10.92
N LEU A 53 -2.01 5.34 -9.82
CA LEU A 53 -0.68 5.70 -9.32
C LEU A 53 0.45 4.96 -10.04
N ASP A 54 0.11 4.02 -10.93
CA ASP A 54 1.03 3.25 -11.78
C ASP A 54 1.59 4.07 -12.96
N ASN A 55 0.97 5.22 -13.28
CA ASN A 55 1.28 6.01 -14.48
C ASN A 55 2.19 7.23 -14.24
N GLY A 56 2.83 7.34 -13.07
CA GLY A 56 3.93 8.28 -12.82
C GLY A 56 3.56 9.77 -12.74
N GLN A 57 2.30 10.13 -12.55
CA GLN A 57 1.83 11.54 -12.63
C GLN A 57 2.10 12.39 -11.37
N ALA A 58 2.57 11.79 -10.28
CA ALA A 58 2.96 12.52 -9.08
C ALA A 58 4.09 11.78 -8.36
N SER A 59 5.03 12.51 -7.76
CA SER A 59 6.06 11.94 -6.87
C SER A 59 5.41 11.51 -5.55
N VAL A 60 4.64 10.43 -5.60
CA VAL A 60 4.04 9.79 -4.43
C VAL A 60 4.98 8.67 -4.00
N ARG A 61 5.42 8.71 -2.74
CA ARG A 61 6.12 7.59 -2.13
C ARG A 61 5.09 6.70 -1.45
N VAL A 62 5.09 5.41 -1.76
CA VAL A 62 4.18 4.46 -1.13
C VAL A 62 4.97 3.63 -0.14
N ASP A 63 4.55 3.64 1.12
CA ASP A 63 5.11 2.79 2.16
C ASP A 63 4.10 1.70 2.53
N ILE A 64 4.59 0.47 2.58
CA ILE A 64 3.79 -0.71 2.82
C ILE A 64 4.03 -1.14 4.27
N ARG A 65 2.95 -1.22 5.06
CA ARG A 65 3.02 -1.70 6.44
C ARG A 65 2.21 -2.98 6.57
N ALA A 66 2.90 -4.10 6.71
CA ALA A 66 2.29 -5.36 7.10
C ALA A 66 2.03 -5.36 8.61
N LEU A 67 0.81 -5.71 9.00
CA LEU A 67 0.41 -5.94 10.39
C LEU A 67 0.19 -7.46 10.55
N LEU A 68 1.08 -8.12 11.30
CA LEU A 68 1.10 -9.57 11.57
C LEU A 68 0.57 -9.89 12.97
#